data_AF-A0A2E4V266-F1
#
_entry.id   AF-A0A2E4V266-F1
#
_cell.length_a   1.000
_cell.length_b   1.000
_cell.length_c   1.000
_cell.angle_alpha   90.00
_cell.angle_beta   90.00
_cell.angle_gamma   90.00
#
_symmetry.space_group_name_H-M   'P 1'
#
loop_
_entity.id
_entity.type
_entity.pdbx_description
1 polymer ?
#
loop_
_entity_poly.entity_id
_entity_poly.type
_entity_poly.pdbx_seq_one_letter_code
_entity_poly.pdbx_strand_id
1 'polypeptide(L)' 'METSELLKKVRKIEIKTKGLSKQVFSGEYHSAFKGRGMAFSEVRNYIPGDEIRTIDWNVTARFNEPYVKVFEE' A
#
# COMPACT_ATOMS: atom_id res chain seq x y z
N MET A 1 -12.65 30.71 -26.25
CA MET A 1 -11.80 29.90 -25.34
C MET A 1 -11.30 28.73 -26.15
N GLU A 2 -9.99 28.67 -26.39
CA GLU A 2 -9.37 27.64 -27.22
C GLU A 2 -9.44 26.26 -26.54
N THR A 3 -9.84 25.22 -27.28
CA THR A 3 -10.00 23.84 -26.79
C THR A 3 -8.72 23.31 -26.09
N SER A 4 -7.56 23.80 -26.50
CA SER A 4 -6.25 23.50 -25.90
C SER A 4 -6.13 23.93 -24.43
N GLU A 5 -6.72 25.07 -24.07
CA GLU A 5 -6.72 25.55 -22.68
C GLU A 5 -7.61 24.70 -21.78
N LEU A 6 -8.72 24.19 -22.34
CA LEU A 6 -9.65 23.33 -21.64
C LEU A 6 -9.00 21.97 -21.32
N LEU A 7 -8.31 21.37 -22.29
CA LEU A 7 -7.57 20.12 -22.10
C LEU A 7 -6.46 20.24 -21.06
N LYS A 8 -5.71 21.36 -21.04
CA LYS A 8 -4.69 21.61 -20.00
C LYS A 8 -5.30 21.70 -18.60
N LYS A 9 -6.47 22.32 -18.45
CA LYS A 9 -7.20 22.40 -17.17
C LYS A 9 -7.68 21.02 -16.72
N VAL A 10 -8.25 20.22 -17.62
CA VAL A 10 -8.72 18.86 -17.31
C VAL A 10 -7.55 17.99 -16.83
N ARG A 11 -6.42 17.99 -17.56
CA ARG A 11 -5.23 17.21 -17.18
C ARG A 11 -4.67 17.60 -15.80
N LYS A 12 -4.73 18.89 -15.45
CA LYS A 12 -4.33 19.39 -14.12
C LYS A 12 -5.25 18.88 -13.01
N ILE A 13 -6.55 18.77 -13.28
CA ILE A 13 -7.53 18.19 -12.35
C ILE A 13 -7.24 16.70 -12.16
N GLU A 14 -7.05 15.94 -13.25
CA GLU A 14 -6.75 14.50 -13.19
C GLU A 14 -5.50 14.18 -12.38
N ILE A 15 -4.41 14.94 -12.56
CA ILE A 15 -3.15 14.73 -11.83
C ILE A 15 -3.34 14.99 -10.33
N LYS A 16 -4.06 16.05 -9.95
CA LYS A 16 -4.36 16.35 -8.55
C LYS A 16 -5.22 15.26 -7.90
N THR A 17 -6.25 14.79 -8.60
CA THR A 17 -7.13 13.74 -8.09
C THR A 17 -6.41 12.40 -7.92
N LYS A 18 -5.52 12.03 -8.84
CA LYS A 18 -4.66 10.82 -8.69
C LYS A 18 -3.65 10.94 -7.55
N GLY A 19 -3.13 12.14 -7.30
CA GLY A 19 -2.24 12.41 -6.16
C GLY A 19 -2.96 12.28 -4.82
N LEU A 20 -4.16 12.87 -4.70
CA LEU A 20 -5.00 12.73 -3.51
C LEU A 20 -5.43 11.28 -3.28
N SER A 21 -5.87 10.56 -4.31
CA SER A 21 -6.32 9.17 -4.13
C SER A 21 -5.19 8.26 -3.64
N LYS A 22 -3.94 8.47 -4.09
CA LYS A 22 -2.78 7.75 -3.55
C LYS A 22 -2.46 8.11 -2.10
N GLN A 23 -2.66 9.37 -1.70
CA GLN A 23 -2.37 9.83 -0.34
C GLN A 23 -3.44 9.44 0.69
N VAL A 24 -4.72 9.36 0.28
CA VAL A 24 -5.81 8.95 1.16
C VAL A 24 -5.60 7.52 1.67
N PHE A 25 -4.99 6.63 0.87
CA PHE A 25 -4.71 5.25 1.27
C PHE A 25 -3.30 5.01 1.83
N SER A 26 -2.43 6.03 1.91
CA SER A 26 -1.03 5.86 2.34
C SER A 26 -0.82 5.91 3.86
N GLY A 27 -1.88 6.06 4.65
CA GLY A 27 -1.81 6.03 6.12
C GLY A 27 -2.99 5.33 6.82
N GLU A 28 -4.05 5.00 6.08
CA GLU A 28 -5.29 4.40 6.62
C GLU A 28 -5.39 2.89 6.41
N TYR A 29 -4.27 2.16 6.35
CA TYR A 29 -4.32 0.73 6.64
C TYR A 29 -4.47 0.53 8.15
N HIS A 30 -5.63 0.92 8.69
CA HIS A 30 -6.10 0.35 9.94
C HIS A 30 -6.42 -1.12 9.66
N SER A 31 -5.55 -2.00 10.15
CA SER A 31 -5.84 -3.43 10.18
C SER A 31 -7.26 -3.62 10.71
N ALA A 32 -8.07 -4.44 10.02
CA ALA A 32 -9.42 -4.78 10.47
C ALA A 32 -9.44 -5.55 11.81
N PHE A 33 -8.27 -5.85 12.38
CA PHE A 33 -8.12 -6.47 13.68
C PHE A 33 -8.16 -5.44 14.81
N LYS A 34 -9.26 -5.44 15.56
CA LYS A 34 -9.30 -4.90 16.92
C LYS A 34 -8.33 -5.72 17.78
N GLY A 35 -7.25 -5.10 18.22
CA GLY A 35 -6.10 -5.75 18.84
C GLY A 35 -6.43 -6.61 20.07
N ARG A 36 -5.94 -7.85 20.05
CA ARG A 36 -5.07 -8.36 21.13
C ARG A 36 -3.65 -7.98 20.73
N GLY A 37 -2.80 -7.59 21.68
CA GLY A 37 -1.43 -7.10 21.44
C GLY A 37 -0.75 -7.90 20.33
N MET A 38 -0.52 -7.25 19.20
CA MET A 38 0.25 -7.80 18.09
C MET A 38 0.94 -6.59 17.46
N ALA A 39 2.03 -6.16 18.08
CA ALA A 39 2.88 -5.10 17.55
C ALA A 39 3.58 -5.63 16.30
N PHE A 40 3.62 -4.83 15.25
CA PHE A 40 4.44 -5.15 14.09
C PHE A 40 5.91 -5.21 14.54
N SER A 41 6.58 -6.33 14.26
CA SER A 41 8.00 -6.54 14.58
C SER A 41 8.85 -6.21 13.35
N GLU A 42 8.70 -6.99 12.28
CA GLU A 42 9.52 -6.84 11.07
C GLU A 42 8.88 -7.44 9.81
N VAL A 43 9.53 -7.20 8.66
CA VAL A 43 9.28 -7.92 7.41
C VAL A 43 10.49 -8.80 7.12
N ARG A 44 10.26 -10.08 6.87
CA ARG A 44 11.31 -11.04 6.52
C ARG A 44 10.97 -11.85 5.27
N ASN A 45 11.97 -12.51 4.69
CA ASN A 45 11.76 -13.45 3.58
C ASN A 45 10.81 -14.58 4.02
N TYR A 46 9.93 -14.96 3.11
CA TYR A 46 9.07 -16.13 3.26
C TYR A 46 9.91 -17.40 3.33
N ILE A 47 9.55 -18.27 4.25
CA ILE A 47 10.11 -19.61 4.40
C ILE A 47 8.94 -20.62 4.28
N PRO A 48 9.15 -21.78 3.63
CA PRO A 48 8.14 -22.83 3.61
C PRO A 48 7.65 -23.17 5.02
N GLY A 49 6.34 -23.02 5.24
CA GLY A 49 5.71 -23.17 6.57
C GLY A 49 5.11 -21.87 7.10
N ASP A 50 5.49 -20.73 6.54
CA ASP A 50 4.87 -19.45 6.88
C ASP A 50 3.42 -19.35 6.40
N GLU A 51 2.61 -18.63 7.16
CA GLU A 51 1.21 -18.40 6.79
C GLU A 51 1.12 -17.47 5.58
N ILE A 52 0.57 -17.97 4.47
CA ILE A 52 0.43 -17.23 3.20
C ILE A 52 -0.36 -15.90 3.36
N ARG A 53 -1.26 -15.83 4.35
CA ARG A 53 -2.06 -14.62 4.62
C ARG A 53 -1.21 -13.46 5.16
N THR A 54 -0.01 -13.75 5.66
CA THR A 54 0.92 -12.76 6.21
C THR A 54 1.84 -12.18 5.14
N ILE A 55 1.74 -12.63 3.88
CA ILE A 55 2.59 -12.14 2.78
C ILE A 55 2.37 -10.65 2.54
N ASP A 56 3.47 -9.90 2.53
CA ASP A 56 3.49 -8.51 2.08
C ASP A 56 3.73 -8.46 0.56
N TRP A 57 2.64 -8.31 -0.20
CA TRP A 57 2.71 -8.22 -1.65
C TRP A 57 3.40 -6.94 -2.17
N ASN A 58 3.44 -5.86 -1.38
CA ASN A 58 4.12 -4.62 -1.81
C ASN A 58 5.64 -4.78 -1.73
N VAL A 59 6.14 -5.38 -0.65
CA VAL A 59 7.57 -5.69 -0.50
C VAL A 59 7.95 -6.78 -1.49
N THR A 60 7.14 -7.82 -1.61
CA THR A 60 7.33 -8.90 -2.59
C THR A 60 7.46 -8.36 -4.02
N ALA A 61 6.60 -7.41 -4.42
CA ALA A 61 6.66 -6.82 -5.75
C ALA A 61 7.92 -5.95 -5.99
N ARG A 62 8.54 -5.38 -4.94
CA ARG A 62 9.77 -4.58 -5.08
C ARG A 62 11.02 -5.44 -5.21
N PHE A 63 11.10 -6.52 -4.44
CA PHE A 63 12.28 -7.38 -4.38
C PHE A 63 12.16 -8.62 -5.27
N ASN A 64 10.98 -8.86 -5.85
CA ASN A 64 10.67 -10.00 -6.70
C ASN A 64 10.89 -11.37 -6.02
N GLU A 65 10.82 -11.37 -4.69
CA GLU A 65 10.93 -12.54 -3.81
C GLU A 65 9.82 -12.43 -2.75
N PRO A 66 9.23 -13.53 -2.24
CA PRO A 66 8.13 -13.44 -1.29
C PRO A 66 8.59 -13.02 0.12
N TYR A 67 7.88 -12.07 0.73
CA TYR A 67 8.12 -11.56 2.09
C TYR A 67 6.86 -11.69 2.96
N VAL A 68 7.04 -11.89 4.27
CA VAL A 68 5.97 -12.01 5.28
C VAL A 68 6.12 -10.97 6.38
N LYS A 69 4.99 -10.51 6.93
CA LYS A 69 4.94 -9.63 8.11
C LYS A 69 4.96 -10.46 9.39
N VAL A 70 5.85 -10.11 10.31
CA VAL A 70 5.96 -10.70 11.64
C VAL A 70 5.35 -9.75 12.66
N PHE A 71 4.52 -10.30 13.55
CA PHE A 71 3.88 -9.58 14.65
C PHE A 71 4.27 -10.24 15.97
N GLU A 72 4.57 -9.45 16.99
CA GLU A 72 4.89 -9.87 18.36
C GLU A 72 3.74 -9.50 19.31
N GLU A 73 3.41 -10.36 20.27
CA GLU A 73 2.33 -10.13 21.25
C GLU A 73 2.61 -8.97 22.22
#